data_AF-A0A023FMG6-F1
#
_entry.id   AF-A0A023FMG6-F1
#
_cell.length_a   1.000
_cell.length_b   1.000
_cell.length_c   1.000
_cell.angle_alpha   90.00
_cell.angle_beta   90.00
_cell.angle_gamma   90.00
#
_symmetry.space_group_name_H-M   'P 1'
#
loop_
_entity.id
_entity.type
_entity.pdbx_description
1 polymer ?
#
loop_
_entity_poly.entity_id
_entity_poly.type
_entity_poly.pdbx_seq_one_letter_code
_entity_poly.pdbx_strand_id
1 'polypeptide(L)'
;DSMMLHNPVDNAIARHVGELQYMHRQVKLQLLDVVEQRVAAETRRVDSSVLVKALDRFCQKLQALTKMMPAADYSQQAAHIVEQAARDQCVFALQSLGQFFAERLTDVRHNLALPRTVGQDSLSLADLHASLHSLILDQVQSLLRGLRAFVQAEVEFAKRTNFQDMFCLEVHEGIVVAFIRTINRMALEFCETAGEKSGGAPPSLLLLLSRFSVEMKNTLVSQLLGMADEHFGIPDAKNLTPASQLIQETSDVAQTLIDQFVRVQGLLISQMLRKSVEARDWMNALEPRNVRAVMKRVVEDVTAVDVRVGQLYEEGARNERSSDSSRRTYPYSASGRAHWSARWPSSVDHSLLSNIQKLFSEKIDIFTTVEFSRVSVMTGIIKIGLKTFLECVRLKTFSRYGLQQVQVDTHYLQLYLWRFVSDENLVHVLLDELMGSAIHRCFDPMLMEPSVVEVICERG
;
A
#
# COMPACT_ATOMS: atom_id res chain seq x y z
N ASP A 1 6.29 -31.95 82.94
CA ASP A 1 6.99 -32.57 81.79
C ASP A 1 6.20 -33.72 81.21
N SER A 2 5.44 -33.42 80.16
CA SER A 2 4.66 -34.40 79.40
C SER A 2 5.42 -34.68 78.10
N MET A 3 6.20 -35.77 78.06
CA MET A 3 6.88 -36.22 76.85
C MET A 3 5.98 -37.22 76.13
N MET A 4 5.41 -36.77 75.00
CA MET A 4 4.59 -37.57 74.12
C MET A 4 5.40 -38.72 73.49
N LEU A 5 4.93 -39.94 73.71
CA LEU A 5 5.31 -41.13 72.94
C LEU A 5 4.73 -40.98 71.52
N HIS A 6 5.58 -40.71 70.52
CA HIS A 6 5.19 -40.79 69.11
C HIS A 6 5.09 -42.25 68.67
N ASN A 7 3.92 -42.64 68.16
CA ASN A 7 3.56 -44.01 67.84
C ASN A 7 4.16 -44.42 66.47
N PRO A 8 4.95 -45.51 66.36
CA PRO A 8 5.59 -45.93 65.10
C PRO A 8 4.62 -46.25 63.96
N VAL A 9 3.36 -46.55 64.28
CA VAL A 9 2.27 -46.75 63.30
C VAL A 9 1.92 -45.44 62.59
N ASP A 10 1.92 -44.32 63.29
CA ASP A 10 1.61 -43.00 62.72
C ASP A 10 2.69 -42.57 61.71
N ASN A 11 3.96 -42.94 61.97
CA ASN A 11 5.07 -42.69 61.06
C ASN A 11 5.00 -43.53 59.76
N ALA A 12 4.53 -44.79 59.86
CA ALA A 12 4.35 -45.65 58.68
C ALA A 12 3.17 -45.18 57.81
N ILE A 13 2.07 -44.76 58.43
CA ILE A 13 0.90 -44.19 57.75
C ILE A 13 1.27 -42.88 57.05
N ALA A 14 1.99 -41.98 57.73
CA ALA A 14 2.45 -40.73 57.14
C ALA A 14 3.33 -40.95 55.89
N ARG A 15 4.18 -41.99 55.89
CA ARG A 15 5.04 -42.33 54.75
C ARG A 15 4.25 -42.82 53.54
N HIS A 16 3.28 -43.71 53.74
CA HIS A 16 2.41 -44.21 52.66
C HIS A 16 1.50 -43.12 52.09
N VAL A 17 1.00 -42.22 52.94
CA VAL A 17 0.25 -41.03 52.50
C VAL A 17 1.13 -40.12 51.62
N GLY A 18 2.40 -39.93 51.99
CA GLY A 18 3.36 -39.17 51.18
C GLY A 18 3.64 -39.79 49.81
N GLU A 19 3.79 -41.11 49.74
CA GLU A 19 3.99 -41.83 48.47
C GLU A 19 2.76 -41.74 47.55
N LEU A 20 1.54 -41.87 48.10
CA LEU A 20 0.30 -41.69 47.36
C LEU A 20 0.13 -40.26 46.83
N GLN A 21 0.45 -39.26 47.65
CA GLN A 21 0.43 -37.85 47.23
C GLN A 21 1.45 -37.58 46.10
N TYR A 22 2.63 -38.20 46.16
CA TYR A 22 3.64 -38.10 45.11
C TYR A 22 3.16 -38.74 43.80
N MET A 23 2.65 -39.98 43.85
CA MET A 23 2.10 -40.66 42.67
C MET A 23 0.95 -39.86 42.04
N HIS A 24 0.03 -39.37 42.87
CA HIS A 24 -1.07 -38.54 42.42
C HIS A 24 -0.58 -37.27 41.71
N ARG A 25 0.46 -36.60 42.23
CA ARG A 25 1.06 -35.42 41.59
C ARG A 25 1.69 -35.78 40.22
N GLN A 26 2.39 -36.91 40.12
CA GLN A 26 2.99 -37.35 38.86
C GLN A 26 1.93 -37.66 37.79
N VAL A 27 0.89 -38.41 38.15
CA VAL A 27 -0.22 -38.73 37.24
C VAL A 27 -0.97 -37.47 36.82
N LYS A 28 -1.20 -36.53 37.74
CA LYS A 28 -1.79 -35.21 37.43
C LYS A 28 -0.98 -34.48 36.35
N LEU A 29 0.34 -34.37 36.52
CA LEU A 29 1.20 -33.66 35.58
C LEU A 29 1.20 -34.33 34.19
N GLN A 30 1.32 -35.65 34.15
CA GLN A 30 1.30 -36.39 32.88
C GLN A 30 -0.03 -36.26 32.15
N LEU A 31 -1.16 -36.35 32.87
CA LEU A 31 -2.48 -36.18 32.27
C LEU A 31 -2.64 -34.78 31.65
N LEU A 32 -2.23 -33.75 32.39
CA LEU A 32 -2.34 -32.36 31.93
C LEU A 32 -1.45 -32.10 30.70
N ASP A 33 -0.21 -32.60 30.70
CA ASP A 33 0.71 -32.50 29.56
C ASP A 33 0.14 -33.19 28.31
N VAL A 34 -0.41 -34.39 28.45
CA VAL A 34 -1.04 -35.10 27.32
C VAL A 34 -2.26 -34.34 26.79
N VAL A 35 -3.08 -33.75 27.67
CA VAL A 35 -4.23 -32.94 27.25
C VAL A 35 -3.78 -31.68 26.54
N GLU A 36 -2.78 -30.97 27.07
CA GLU A 36 -2.24 -29.75 26.47
C GLU A 36 -1.67 -30.02 25.07
N GLN A 37 -0.85 -31.06 24.91
CA GLN A 37 -0.33 -31.48 23.61
C GLN A 37 -1.44 -31.86 22.63
N ARG A 38 -2.48 -32.56 23.12
CA ARG A 38 -3.61 -32.97 22.28
C ARG A 38 -4.45 -31.78 21.84
N VAL A 39 -4.70 -30.83 22.72
CA VAL A 39 -5.42 -29.59 22.41
C VAL A 39 -4.63 -28.80 21.37
N ALA A 40 -3.35 -28.55 21.60
CA ALA A 40 -2.48 -27.82 20.66
C ALA A 40 -2.45 -28.45 19.25
N ALA A 41 -2.48 -29.79 19.16
CA ALA A 41 -2.52 -30.51 17.88
C ALA A 41 -3.87 -30.35 17.13
N GLU A 42 -4.98 -30.17 17.85
CA GLU A 42 -6.34 -30.11 17.29
C GLU A 42 -6.86 -28.68 17.08
N THR A 43 -6.30 -27.67 17.76
CA THR A 43 -6.64 -26.23 17.61
C THR A 43 -6.62 -25.78 16.14
N ARG A 44 -5.78 -26.39 15.29
CA ARG A 44 -5.64 -26.04 13.87
C ARG A 44 -6.56 -26.80 12.92
N ARG A 45 -7.31 -27.79 13.42
CA ARG A 45 -8.05 -28.76 12.59
C ARG A 45 -9.56 -28.72 12.81
N VAL A 46 -9.97 -28.22 13.96
CA VAL A 46 -11.33 -28.38 14.48
C VAL A 46 -11.98 -27.01 14.62
N ASP A 47 -13.27 -26.92 14.30
CA ASP A 47 -14.05 -25.69 14.46
C ASP A 47 -13.99 -25.16 15.90
N SER A 48 -13.94 -23.83 16.05
CA SER A 48 -13.92 -23.14 17.35
C SER A 48 -15.03 -23.64 18.29
N SER A 49 -16.23 -23.92 17.75
CA SER A 49 -17.36 -24.41 18.55
C SER A 49 -17.14 -25.81 19.13
N VAL A 50 -16.44 -26.69 18.42
CA VAL A 50 -16.14 -28.05 18.88
C VAL A 50 -14.99 -28.01 19.88
N LEU A 51 -13.97 -27.18 19.63
CA LEU A 51 -12.88 -26.93 20.57
C LEU A 51 -13.40 -26.40 21.90
N VAL A 52 -14.25 -25.36 21.88
CA VAL A 52 -14.88 -24.79 23.08
C VAL A 52 -15.66 -25.84 23.84
N LYS A 53 -16.50 -26.65 23.17
CA LYS A 53 -17.25 -27.74 23.83
C LYS A 53 -16.34 -28.78 24.48
N ALA A 54 -15.20 -29.10 23.86
CA ALA A 54 -14.23 -30.04 24.43
C ALA A 54 -13.54 -29.45 25.67
N LEU A 55 -13.09 -28.19 25.59
CA LEU A 55 -12.47 -27.46 26.69
C LEU A 55 -13.44 -27.26 27.87
N ASP A 56 -14.70 -27.00 27.60
CA ASP A 56 -15.73 -26.83 28.63
C ASP A 56 -16.01 -28.14 29.36
N ARG A 57 -16.18 -29.24 28.63
CA ARG A 57 -16.30 -30.59 29.21
C ARG A 57 -15.07 -30.97 30.04
N PHE A 58 -13.88 -30.62 29.56
CA PHE A 58 -12.63 -30.85 30.29
C PHE A 58 -12.61 -30.07 31.61
N CYS A 59 -12.94 -28.77 31.59
CA CYS A 59 -13.05 -27.94 32.77
C CYS A 59 -14.07 -28.46 33.78
N GLN A 60 -15.26 -28.85 33.34
CA GLN A 60 -16.30 -29.42 34.20
C GLN A 60 -15.84 -30.71 34.88
N LYS A 61 -15.16 -31.60 34.15
CA LYS A 61 -14.59 -32.84 34.72
C LYS A 61 -13.51 -32.57 35.76
N LEU A 62 -12.59 -31.64 35.50
CA LEU A 62 -11.57 -31.25 36.47
C LEU A 62 -12.19 -30.58 37.71
N GLN A 63 -13.24 -29.79 37.54
CA GLN A 63 -13.96 -29.20 38.67
C GLN A 63 -14.64 -30.27 39.54
N ALA A 64 -15.22 -31.30 38.93
CA ALA A 64 -15.77 -32.44 39.67
C ALA A 64 -14.68 -33.18 40.46
N LEU A 65 -13.50 -33.37 39.89
CA LEU A 65 -12.34 -33.97 40.58
C LEU A 65 -11.83 -33.10 41.73
N THR A 66 -11.76 -31.77 41.56
CA THR A 66 -11.38 -30.84 42.64
C THR A 66 -12.39 -30.88 43.80
N LYS A 67 -13.68 -31.04 43.54
CA LYS A 67 -14.70 -31.23 44.59
C LYS A 67 -14.49 -32.52 45.39
N MET A 68 -14.03 -33.59 44.75
CA MET A 68 -13.72 -34.87 45.41
C MET A 68 -12.38 -34.81 46.18
N MET A 69 -11.42 -34.02 45.69
CA MET A 69 -10.07 -33.90 46.28
C MET A 69 -9.64 -32.43 46.39
N PRO A 70 -10.07 -31.70 47.43
CA PRO A 70 -9.79 -30.26 47.57
C PRO A 70 -8.29 -29.92 47.66
N ALA A 71 -7.48 -30.83 48.21
CA ALA A 71 -6.04 -30.63 48.39
C ALA A 71 -5.24 -30.62 47.06
N ALA A 72 -5.86 -30.99 45.94
CA ALA A 72 -5.19 -31.19 44.66
C ALA A 72 -5.41 -30.07 43.63
N ASP A 73 -6.11 -28.99 43.99
CA ASP A 73 -6.60 -27.89 43.13
C ASP A 73 -6.17 -27.96 41.64
N TYR A 74 -7.10 -28.38 40.78
CA TYR A 74 -6.91 -28.47 39.33
C TYR A 74 -7.37 -27.21 38.58
N SER A 75 -7.94 -26.23 39.28
CA SER A 75 -8.61 -25.09 38.65
C SER A 75 -7.64 -24.21 37.86
N GLN A 76 -6.45 -23.95 38.43
CA GLN A 76 -5.43 -23.11 37.82
C GLN A 76 -4.83 -23.74 36.56
N GLN A 77 -4.52 -25.04 36.56
CA GLN A 77 -4.00 -25.71 35.36
C GLN A 77 -5.06 -25.86 34.28
N ALA A 78 -6.32 -26.11 34.66
CA ALA A 78 -7.43 -26.10 33.72
C ALA A 78 -7.58 -24.72 33.05
N ALA A 79 -7.47 -23.64 33.82
CA ALA A 79 -7.51 -22.27 33.30
C ALA A 79 -6.35 -22.03 32.32
N HIS A 80 -5.12 -22.40 32.70
CA HIS A 80 -3.96 -22.26 31.83
C HIS A 80 -4.15 -22.94 30.47
N ILE A 81 -4.61 -24.20 30.44
CA ILE A 81 -4.82 -24.94 29.19
C ILE A 81 -5.89 -24.25 28.31
N VAL A 82 -6.98 -23.76 28.91
CA VAL A 82 -8.03 -23.05 28.18
C VAL A 82 -7.53 -21.71 27.63
N GLU A 83 -6.82 -20.93 28.45
CA GLU A 83 -6.23 -19.65 28.05
C GLU A 83 -5.22 -19.84 26.92
N GLN A 84 -4.35 -20.85 27.02
CA GLN A 84 -3.38 -21.17 25.98
C GLN A 84 -4.07 -21.62 24.69
N ALA A 85 -5.08 -22.48 24.78
CA ALA A 85 -5.85 -22.92 23.61
C ALA A 85 -6.58 -21.76 22.91
N ALA A 86 -7.12 -20.82 23.69
CA ALA A 86 -7.77 -19.63 23.16
C ALA A 86 -6.76 -18.70 22.46
N ARG A 87 -5.58 -18.48 23.04
CA ARG A 87 -4.49 -17.73 22.40
C ARG A 87 -4.00 -18.41 21.11
N ASP A 88 -3.78 -19.71 21.15
CA ASP A 88 -3.36 -20.48 19.97
C ASP A 88 -4.39 -20.38 18.84
N GLN A 89 -5.70 -20.36 19.18
CA GLN A 89 -6.77 -20.14 18.22
C GLN A 89 -6.73 -18.72 17.62
N CYS A 90 -6.46 -17.69 18.43
CA CYS A 90 -6.30 -16.32 17.94
C CYS A 90 -5.08 -16.18 17.00
N VAL A 91 -3.96 -16.81 17.35
CA VAL A 91 -2.76 -16.84 16.49
C VAL A 91 -3.05 -17.54 15.16
N PHE A 92 -3.72 -18.69 15.20
CA PHE A 92 -4.12 -19.41 13.99
C PHE A 92 -5.09 -18.59 13.13
N ALA A 93 -6.02 -17.88 13.76
CA ALA A 93 -6.93 -16.96 13.08
C ALA A 93 -6.19 -15.83 12.35
N LEU A 94 -5.27 -15.15 13.04
CA LEU A 94 -4.43 -14.11 12.42
C LEU A 94 -3.63 -14.66 11.24
N GLN A 95 -3.00 -15.83 11.39
CA GLN A 95 -2.25 -16.48 10.32
C GLN A 95 -3.14 -16.78 9.11
N SER A 96 -4.36 -17.27 9.36
CA SER A 96 -5.34 -17.57 8.31
C SER A 96 -5.79 -16.31 7.56
N LEU A 97 -6.02 -15.19 8.26
CA LEU A 97 -6.32 -13.90 7.64
C LEU A 97 -5.14 -13.38 6.81
N GLY A 98 -3.93 -13.48 7.34
CA GLY A 98 -2.71 -13.09 6.63
C GLY A 98 -2.50 -13.90 5.34
N GLN A 99 -2.66 -15.23 5.41
CA GLN A 99 -2.57 -16.10 4.25
C GLN A 99 -3.67 -15.79 3.23
N PHE A 100 -4.92 -15.63 3.68
CA PHE A 100 -6.03 -15.27 2.81
C PHE A 100 -5.74 -13.97 2.05
N PHE A 101 -5.29 -12.93 2.75
CA PHE A 101 -4.94 -11.65 2.11
C PHE A 101 -3.81 -11.81 1.08
N ALA A 102 -2.76 -12.55 1.40
CA ALA A 102 -1.66 -12.83 0.47
C ALA A 102 -2.11 -13.57 -0.80
N GLU A 103 -3.02 -14.54 -0.66
CA GLU A 103 -3.63 -15.27 -1.78
C GLU A 103 -4.49 -14.31 -2.64
N ARG A 104 -5.33 -13.48 -2.01
CA ARG A 104 -6.11 -12.47 -2.75
C ARG A 104 -5.22 -11.48 -3.50
N LEU A 105 -4.10 -11.03 -2.91
CA LEU A 105 -3.13 -10.17 -3.61
C LEU A 105 -2.44 -10.88 -4.78
N THR A 106 -2.18 -12.18 -4.65
CA THR A 106 -1.62 -12.99 -5.75
C THR A 106 -2.62 -13.06 -6.91
N ASP A 107 -3.91 -13.25 -6.62
CA ASP A 107 -4.97 -13.24 -7.63
C ASP A 107 -5.10 -11.87 -8.31
N VAL A 108 -5.09 -10.77 -7.53
CA VAL A 108 -5.09 -9.40 -8.08
C VAL A 108 -3.88 -9.19 -8.99
N ARG A 109 -2.68 -9.60 -8.55
CA ARG A 109 -1.45 -9.50 -9.34
C ARG A 109 -1.54 -10.30 -10.65
N HIS A 110 -2.13 -11.49 -10.62
CA HIS A 110 -2.36 -12.30 -11.81
C HIS A 110 -3.31 -11.61 -12.78
N ASN A 111 -4.45 -11.10 -12.29
CA ASN A 111 -5.42 -10.36 -13.10
C ASN A 111 -4.81 -9.11 -13.75
N LEU A 112 -3.92 -8.41 -13.05
CA LEU A 112 -3.19 -7.24 -13.58
C LEU A 112 -2.14 -7.58 -14.63
N ALA A 113 -1.62 -8.82 -14.63
CA ALA A 113 -0.60 -9.28 -15.58
C ALA A 113 -1.19 -9.87 -16.87
N LEU A 114 -2.48 -10.20 -16.91
CA LEU A 114 -3.13 -10.79 -18.08
C LEU A 114 -3.13 -9.81 -19.27
N PRO A 115 -2.71 -10.24 -20.47
CA PRO A 115 -2.84 -9.44 -21.68
C PRO A 115 -4.32 -9.15 -21.97
N ARG A 116 -4.67 -7.88 -22.13
CA ARG A 116 -6.05 -7.49 -22.49
C ARG A 116 -6.32 -7.87 -23.94
N THR A 117 -6.99 -8.99 -24.16
CA THR A 117 -7.52 -9.36 -25.49
C THR A 117 -8.85 -8.67 -25.74
N VAL A 118 -9.05 -8.17 -26.96
CA VAL A 118 -10.29 -7.51 -27.39
C VAL A 118 -11.45 -8.50 -27.26
N GLY A 119 -12.45 -8.19 -26.43
CA GLY A 119 -13.68 -8.98 -26.25
C GLY A 119 -13.78 -9.82 -24.96
N GLN A 120 -12.79 -9.75 -24.06
CA GLN A 120 -12.89 -10.34 -22.71
C GLN A 120 -13.21 -9.24 -21.68
N ASP A 121 -14.23 -9.47 -20.85
CA ASP A 121 -14.56 -8.64 -19.69
C ASP A 121 -13.45 -8.79 -18.62
N SER A 122 -12.33 -8.11 -18.80
CA SER A 122 -11.29 -8.00 -17.77
C SER A 122 -11.76 -7.02 -16.70
N LEU A 123 -11.73 -7.43 -15.43
CA LEU A 123 -12.07 -6.58 -14.30
C LEU A 123 -11.29 -5.26 -14.34
N SER A 124 -11.98 -4.14 -14.14
CA SER A 124 -11.32 -2.84 -14.03
C SER A 124 -10.51 -2.76 -12.74
N LEU A 125 -9.60 -1.79 -12.63
CA LEU A 125 -8.82 -1.59 -11.42
C LEU A 125 -9.72 -1.23 -10.23
N ALA A 126 -10.83 -0.52 -10.49
CA ALA A 126 -11.85 -0.20 -9.51
C ALA A 126 -12.61 -1.45 -9.03
N ASP A 127 -12.94 -2.37 -9.95
CA ASP A 127 -13.63 -3.63 -9.60
C ASP A 127 -12.73 -4.53 -8.74
N LEU A 128 -11.45 -4.65 -9.11
CA LEU A 128 -10.47 -5.42 -8.32
C LEU A 128 -10.31 -4.82 -6.92
N HIS A 129 -10.25 -3.49 -6.80
CA HIS A 129 -10.18 -2.80 -5.52
C HIS A 129 -11.45 -3.05 -4.67
N ALA A 130 -12.64 -2.87 -5.24
CA ALA A 130 -13.91 -3.09 -4.54
C ALA A 130 -14.08 -4.55 -4.11
N SER A 131 -13.71 -5.50 -4.97
CA SER A 131 -13.75 -6.93 -4.66
C SER A 131 -12.80 -7.29 -3.52
N LEU A 132 -11.55 -6.82 -3.55
CA LEU A 132 -10.60 -7.04 -2.47
C LEU A 132 -11.13 -6.52 -1.13
N HIS A 133 -11.73 -5.33 -1.12
CA HIS A 133 -12.31 -4.73 0.07
C HIS A 133 -13.44 -5.59 0.66
N SER A 134 -14.43 -5.99 -0.17
CA SER A 134 -15.54 -6.85 0.28
C SER A 134 -15.05 -8.18 0.82
N LEU A 135 -14.12 -8.85 0.12
CA LEU A 135 -13.61 -10.16 0.51
C LEU A 135 -12.91 -10.13 1.87
N ILE A 136 -12.16 -9.06 2.17
CA ILE A 136 -11.49 -8.91 3.47
C ILE A 136 -12.50 -8.71 4.59
N LEU A 137 -13.50 -7.85 4.38
CA LEU A 137 -14.57 -7.62 5.35
C LEU A 137 -15.32 -8.92 5.66
N ASP A 138 -15.76 -9.64 4.62
CA ASP A 138 -16.51 -10.88 4.76
C ASP A 138 -15.69 -11.96 5.50
N GLN A 139 -14.40 -12.08 5.18
CA GLN A 139 -13.52 -13.06 5.79
C GLN A 139 -13.26 -12.75 7.27
N VAL A 140 -12.99 -11.48 7.63
CA VAL A 140 -12.81 -11.09 9.03
C VAL A 140 -14.10 -11.32 9.81
N GLN A 141 -15.25 -10.91 9.26
CA GLN A 141 -16.54 -11.08 9.92
C GLN A 141 -16.87 -12.56 10.16
N SER A 142 -16.65 -13.41 9.15
CA SER A 142 -16.85 -14.86 9.27
C SER A 142 -16.00 -15.47 10.38
N LEU A 143 -14.72 -15.07 10.46
CA LEU A 143 -13.80 -15.56 11.47
C LEU A 143 -14.20 -15.12 12.88
N LEU A 144 -14.50 -13.82 13.06
CA LEU A 144 -14.89 -13.27 14.36
C LEU A 144 -16.19 -13.93 14.87
N ARG A 145 -17.16 -14.18 13.98
CA ARG A 145 -18.37 -14.95 14.33
C ARG A 145 -18.04 -16.35 14.83
N GLY A 146 -17.05 -17.03 14.25
CA GLY A 146 -16.59 -18.34 14.71
C GLY A 146 -15.96 -18.30 16.11
N LEU A 147 -15.19 -17.26 16.41
CA LEU A 147 -14.56 -17.06 17.71
C LEU A 147 -15.55 -16.69 18.82
N ARG A 148 -16.75 -16.21 18.48
CA ARG A 148 -17.82 -15.93 19.45
C ARG A 148 -18.14 -17.12 20.35
N ALA A 149 -17.89 -18.35 19.89
CA ALA A 149 -18.07 -19.57 20.69
C ALA A 149 -17.37 -19.49 22.07
N PHE A 150 -16.22 -18.82 22.18
CA PHE A 150 -15.45 -18.71 23.43
C PHE A 150 -16.09 -17.78 24.49
N VAL A 151 -17.04 -16.93 24.09
CA VAL A 151 -17.69 -15.93 24.98
C VAL A 151 -19.18 -16.22 25.15
N GLN A 152 -19.66 -17.37 24.69
CA GLN A 152 -21.05 -17.77 24.88
C GLN A 152 -21.38 -17.98 26.37
N ALA A 153 -22.53 -17.46 26.82
CA ALA A 153 -22.96 -17.53 28.22
C ALA A 153 -23.15 -18.97 28.75
N GLU A 154 -23.31 -19.94 27.85
CA GLU A 154 -23.46 -21.37 28.16
C GLU A 154 -22.14 -22.03 28.56
N VAL A 155 -21.01 -21.40 28.28
CA VAL A 155 -19.67 -21.93 28.53
C VAL A 155 -19.24 -21.61 29.96
N GLU A 156 -18.96 -22.64 30.76
CA GLU A 156 -18.62 -22.49 32.18
C GLU A 156 -17.25 -21.86 32.39
N PHE A 157 -16.25 -22.20 31.56
CA PHE A 157 -14.93 -21.57 31.69
C PHE A 157 -14.96 -20.08 31.35
N ALA A 158 -15.90 -19.62 30.51
CA ALA A 158 -16.04 -18.22 30.16
C ALA A 158 -16.52 -17.36 31.33
N LYS A 159 -17.14 -17.96 32.36
CA LYS A 159 -17.58 -17.28 33.58
C LYS A 159 -16.45 -17.07 34.59
N ARG A 160 -15.26 -17.62 34.33
CA ARG A 160 -14.09 -17.45 35.20
C ARG A 160 -13.62 -16.00 35.16
N THR A 161 -13.14 -15.51 36.30
CA THR A 161 -12.57 -14.18 36.44
C THR A 161 -11.45 -13.98 35.41
N ASN A 162 -11.50 -12.86 34.68
CA ASN A 162 -10.49 -12.40 33.73
C ASN A 162 -10.36 -13.18 32.42
N PHE A 163 -11.06 -14.31 32.21
CA PHE A 163 -10.94 -15.04 30.93
C PHE A 163 -11.52 -14.23 29.77
N GLN A 164 -12.71 -13.67 29.93
CA GLN A 164 -13.35 -12.85 28.90
C GLN A 164 -12.50 -11.61 28.60
N ASP A 165 -12.03 -10.91 29.61
CA ASP A 165 -11.19 -9.72 29.42
C ASP A 165 -9.89 -10.06 28.66
N MET A 166 -9.24 -11.16 29.02
CA MET A 166 -8.04 -11.66 28.31
C MET A 166 -8.36 -12.03 26.86
N PHE A 167 -9.45 -12.77 26.63
CA PHE A 167 -9.80 -13.23 25.29
C PHE A 167 -10.26 -12.08 24.39
N CYS A 168 -11.08 -11.15 24.89
CA CYS A 168 -11.50 -9.97 24.14
C CYS A 168 -10.29 -9.08 23.80
N LEU A 169 -9.34 -8.92 24.72
CA LEU A 169 -8.08 -8.22 24.44
C LEU A 169 -7.26 -8.93 23.35
N GLU A 170 -7.16 -10.26 23.40
CA GLU A 170 -6.44 -11.05 22.39
C GLU A 170 -7.12 -10.99 21.01
N VAL A 171 -8.45 -10.94 20.94
CA VAL A 171 -9.17 -10.72 19.68
C VAL A 171 -8.92 -9.31 19.13
N HIS A 172 -9.00 -8.30 19.99
CA HIS A 172 -8.77 -6.91 19.58
C HIS A 172 -7.32 -6.71 19.11
N GLU A 173 -6.34 -6.94 19.99
CA GLU A 173 -4.92 -6.67 19.71
C GLU A 173 -4.25 -7.76 18.86
N GLY A 174 -4.46 -9.03 19.24
CA GLY A 174 -3.81 -10.19 18.64
C GLY A 174 -4.38 -10.59 17.28
N ILE A 175 -5.61 -10.18 16.94
CA ILE A 175 -6.21 -10.45 15.63
C ILE A 175 -6.43 -9.16 14.85
N VAL A 176 -7.33 -8.26 15.29
CA VAL A 176 -7.76 -7.13 14.45
C VAL A 176 -6.62 -6.13 14.22
N VAL A 177 -6.02 -5.63 15.31
CA VAL A 177 -4.89 -4.70 15.26
C VAL A 177 -3.70 -5.34 14.53
N ALA A 178 -3.34 -6.57 14.91
CA ALA A 178 -2.26 -7.30 14.27
C ALA A 178 -2.51 -7.55 12.77
N PHE A 179 -3.75 -7.79 12.35
CA PHE A 179 -4.09 -8.01 10.95
C PHE A 179 -4.01 -6.72 10.13
N ILE A 180 -4.47 -5.58 10.66
CA ILE A 180 -4.30 -4.26 10.02
C ILE A 180 -2.80 -3.99 9.78
N ARG A 181 -1.96 -4.22 10.80
CA ARG A 181 -0.50 -4.09 10.67
C ARG A 181 0.10 -5.08 9.68
N THR A 182 -0.44 -6.30 9.61
CA THR A 182 -0.02 -7.33 8.67
C THR A 182 -0.34 -6.94 7.23
N ILE A 183 -1.51 -6.34 6.97
CA ILE A 183 -1.86 -5.76 5.67
C ILE A 183 -0.88 -4.65 5.28
N ASN A 184 -0.64 -3.70 6.20
CA ASN A 184 0.29 -2.59 5.97
C ASN A 184 1.70 -3.09 5.63
N ARG A 185 2.22 -4.06 6.38
CA ARG A 185 3.51 -4.69 6.10
C ARG A 185 3.55 -5.33 4.71
N MET A 186 2.57 -6.18 4.38
CA MET A 186 2.53 -6.85 3.09
C MET A 186 2.42 -5.87 1.92
N ALA A 187 1.69 -4.76 2.10
CA ALA A 187 1.61 -3.73 1.07
C ALA A 187 2.98 -3.08 0.81
N LEU A 188 3.75 -2.80 1.86
CA LEU A 188 5.10 -2.22 1.76
C LEU A 188 6.12 -3.17 1.13
N GLU A 189 6.01 -4.49 1.30
CA GLU A 189 6.90 -5.47 0.66
C GLU A 189 6.88 -5.35 -0.88
N PHE A 190 5.75 -4.93 -1.48
CA PHE A 190 5.67 -4.68 -2.92
C PHE A 190 6.41 -3.40 -3.36
N CYS A 191 6.67 -2.45 -2.46
CA CYS A 191 7.45 -1.26 -2.79
C CYS A 191 8.92 -1.62 -3.07
N GLU A 192 9.49 -2.59 -2.34
CA GLU A 192 10.90 -2.99 -2.46
C GLU A 192 11.18 -3.66 -3.82
N THR A 193 10.25 -4.46 -4.31
CA THR A 193 10.36 -5.20 -5.57
C THR A 193 9.84 -4.42 -6.78
N ALA A 194 9.31 -3.22 -6.57
CA ALA A 194 8.70 -2.43 -7.65
C ALA A 194 9.73 -1.88 -8.63
N GLY A 195 9.53 -2.16 -9.93
CA GLY A 195 10.38 -1.65 -11.01
C GLY A 195 11.56 -2.55 -11.37
N GLU A 196 11.71 -3.71 -10.73
CA GLU A 196 12.66 -4.74 -11.17
C GLU A 196 12.22 -5.37 -12.50
N LYS A 197 13.18 -5.57 -13.42
CA LYS A 197 12.91 -6.06 -14.79
C LYS A 197 12.39 -7.50 -14.84
N SER A 198 12.55 -8.27 -13.76
CA SER A 198 12.15 -9.68 -13.67
C SER A 198 11.46 -9.96 -12.34
N GLY A 199 10.15 -10.25 -12.37
CA GLY A 199 9.40 -10.70 -11.19
C GLY A 199 8.91 -9.60 -10.24
N GLY A 200 9.26 -8.33 -10.51
CA GLY A 200 8.85 -7.18 -9.70
C GLY A 200 7.33 -6.91 -9.73
N ALA A 201 6.84 -6.23 -8.69
CA ALA A 201 5.43 -5.86 -8.57
C ALA A 201 4.97 -4.99 -9.75
N PRO A 202 3.85 -5.31 -10.43
CA PRO A 202 3.28 -4.44 -11.45
C PRO A 202 2.97 -3.06 -10.85
N PRO A 203 3.30 -1.94 -11.50
CA PRO A 203 3.01 -0.62 -10.93
C PRO A 203 1.52 -0.38 -10.64
N SER A 204 0.62 -1.00 -11.41
CA SER A 204 -0.82 -0.93 -11.14
C SER A 204 -1.23 -1.58 -9.82
N LEU A 205 -0.45 -2.52 -9.29
CA LEU A 205 -0.66 -3.10 -7.96
C LEU A 205 -0.32 -2.08 -6.87
N LEU A 206 0.77 -1.31 -7.01
CA LEU A 206 1.10 -0.23 -6.07
C LEU A 206 0.02 0.84 -6.01
N LEU A 207 -0.52 1.21 -7.17
CA LEU A 207 -1.61 2.19 -7.26
C LEU A 207 -2.89 1.66 -6.56
N LEU A 208 -3.24 0.40 -6.79
CA LEU A 208 -4.39 -0.24 -6.13
C LEU A 208 -4.19 -0.33 -4.62
N LEU A 209 -3.01 -0.76 -4.17
CA LEU A 209 -2.69 -0.85 -2.74
C LEU A 209 -2.69 0.52 -2.07
N SER A 210 -2.19 1.57 -2.75
CA SER A 210 -2.28 2.93 -2.22
C SER A 210 -3.73 3.36 -2.02
N ARG A 211 -4.61 3.11 -3.01
CA ARG A 211 -6.03 3.42 -2.89
C ARG A 211 -6.70 2.59 -1.79
N PHE A 212 -6.34 1.31 -1.69
CA PHE A 212 -6.81 0.43 -0.63
C PHE A 212 -6.40 0.94 0.75
N SER A 213 -5.14 1.37 0.95
CA SER A 213 -4.69 1.97 2.21
C SER A 213 -5.39 3.31 2.51
N VAL A 214 -5.75 4.10 1.49
CA VAL A 214 -6.59 5.30 1.68
C VAL A 214 -7.99 4.93 2.16
N GLU A 215 -8.62 3.93 1.57
CA GLU A 215 -9.91 3.43 2.04
C GLU A 215 -9.78 2.88 3.47
N MET A 216 -8.69 2.16 3.75
CA MET A 216 -8.45 1.57 5.06
C MET A 216 -8.43 2.61 6.16
N LYS A 217 -7.67 3.69 5.99
CA LYS A 217 -7.57 4.76 6.99
C LYS A 217 -8.87 5.55 7.15
N ASN A 218 -9.72 5.59 6.13
CA ASN A 218 -10.98 6.35 6.15
C ASN A 218 -12.14 5.55 6.76
N THR A 219 -12.23 4.25 6.45
CA THR A 219 -13.40 3.43 6.78
C THR A 219 -13.02 2.08 7.38
N LEU A 220 -12.13 1.31 6.75
CA LEU A 220 -11.92 -0.10 7.10
C LEU A 220 -11.39 -0.30 8.52
N VAL A 221 -10.46 0.55 8.98
CA VAL A 221 -9.90 0.44 10.35
C VAL A 221 -11.03 0.51 11.39
N SER A 222 -11.89 1.51 11.28
CA SER A 222 -13.03 1.68 12.18
C SER A 222 -14.05 0.55 12.06
N GLN A 223 -14.29 0.04 10.86
CA GLN A 223 -15.20 -1.09 10.63
C GLN A 223 -14.67 -2.40 11.25
N LEU A 224 -13.38 -2.71 11.06
CA LEU A 224 -12.75 -3.91 11.61
C LEU A 224 -12.74 -3.90 13.14
N LEU A 225 -12.41 -2.75 13.75
CA LEU A 225 -12.49 -2.59 15.21
C LEU A 225 -13.95 -2.72 15.69
N GLY A 226 -14.89 -2.04 15.03
CA GLY A 226 -16.31 -2.12 15.37
C GLY A 226 -16.90 -3.53 15.26
N MET A 227 -16.44 -4.36 14.32
CA MET A 227 -16.84 -5.77 14.21
C MET A 227 -16.38 -6.61 15.40
N ALA A 228 -15.19 -6.34 15.95
CA ALA A 228 -14.75 -7.01 17.19
C ALA A 228 -15.56 -6.52 18.38
N ASP A 229 -15.77 -5.20 18.50
CA ASP A 229 -16.54 -4.61 19.59
C ASP A 229 -18.00 -5.13 19.62
N GLU A 230 -18.63 -5.32 18.47
CA GLU A 230 -19.99 -5.88 18.36
C GLU A 230 -20.07 -7.32 18.90
N HIS A 231 -19.04 -8.13 18.63
CA HIS A 231 -19.04 -9.54 18.99
C HIS A 231 -18.53 -9.83 20.41
N PHE A 232 -17.63 -8.99 20.91
CA PHE A 232 -16.84 -9.26 22.13
C PHE A 232 -16.91 -8.14 23.18
N GLY A 233 -17.46 -6.97 22.83
CA GLY A 233 -17.38 -5.77 23.65
C GLY A 233 -16.00 -5.12 23.62
N ILE A 234 -15.91 -3.89 24.13
CA ILE A 234 -14.65 -3.15 24.22
C ILE A 234 -13.88 -3.66 25.45
N PRO A 235 -12.62 -4.13 25.30
CA PRO A 235 -11.82 -4.57 26.44
C PRO A 235 -11.54 -3.43 27.42
N ASP A 236 -11.63 -3.67 28.73
CA ASP A 236 -11.23 -2.68 29.75
C ASP A 236 -9.70 -2.75 29.99
N ALA A 237 -8.93 -2.29 29.01
CA ALA A 237 -7.47 -2.27 29.08
C ALA A 237 -6.92 -0.86 28.89
N LYS A 238 -6.05 -0.44 29.83
CA LYS A 238 -5.45 0.91 29.84
C LYS A 238 -4.57 1.23 28.62
N ASN A 239 -4.10 0.22 27.90
CA ASN A 239 -3.12 0.34 26.82
C ASN A 239 -3.63 -0.22 25.48
N LEU A 240 -4.93 -0.14 25.21
CA LEU A 240 -5.47 -0.50 23.90
C LEU A 240 -4.85 0.38 22.81
N THR A 241 -4.53 -0.24 21.67
CA THR A 241 -4.05 0.49 20.49
C THR A 241 -5.19 1.39 19.98
N PRO A 242 -5.04 2.72 19.99
CA PRO A 242 -6.12 3.60 19.56
C PRO A 242 -6.29 3.56 18.03
N ALA A 243 -7.53 3.68 17.56
CA ALA A 243 -7.83 3.70 16.13
C ALA A 243 -7.04 4.80 15.38
N SER A 244 -6.81 5.95 16.02
CA SER A 244 -6.01 7.05 15.46
C SER A 244 -4.58 6.65 15.14
N GLN A 245 -3.96 5.79 15.95
CA GLN A 245 -2.61 5.28 15.69
C GLN A 245 -2.62 4.39 14.44
N LEU A 246 -3.59 3.49 14.30
CA LEU A 246 -3.70 2.61 13.13
C LEU A 246 -4.02 3.38 11.85
N ILE A 247 -4.87 4.41 11.94
CA ILE A 247 -5.17 5.33 10.85
C ILE A 247 -3.89 6.06 10.42
N GLN A 248 -3.06 6.50 11.36
CA GLN A 248 -1.79 7.15 11.05
C GLN A 248 -0.79 6.18 10.40
N GLU A 249 -0.56 5.00 11.01
CA GLU A 249 0.30 3.94 10.47
C GLU A 249 -0.11 3.59 9.03
N THR A 250 -1.42 3.47 8.77
CA THR A 250 -1.96 3.17 7.44
C THR A 250 -1.85 4.36 6.48
N SER A 251 -1.94 5.60 6.98
CA SER A 251 -1.75 6.80 6.16
C SER A 251 -0.31 6.92 5.67
N ASP A 252 0.68 6.60 6.51
CA ASP A 252 2.09 6.62 6.13
C ASP A 252 2.40 5.56 5.06
N VAL A 253 1.77 4.39 5.17
CA VAL A 253 1.84 3.32 4.18
C VAL A 253 1.22 3.77 2.84
N ALA A 254 0.03 4.37 2.88
CA ALA A 254 -0.65 4.89 1.69
C ALA A 254 0.22 5.91 0.93
N GLN A 255 0.88 6.81 1.68
CA GLN A 255 1.80 7.81 1.12
C GLN A 255 3.02 7.15 0.47
N THR A 256 3.64 6.21 1.17
CA THR A 256 4.80 5.47 0.65
C THR A 256 4.47 4.75 -0.67
N LEU A 257 3.30 4.12 -0.75
CA LEU A 257 2.83 3.41 -1.93
C LEU A 257 2.61 4.34 -3.14
N ILE A 258 1.98 5.50 -2.93
CA ILE A 258 1.73 6.45 -4.04
C ILE A 258 3.02 7.12 -4.51
N ASP A 259 3.91 7.47 -3.59
CA ASP A 259 5.21 8.04 -3.92
C ASP A 259 6.06 7.05 -4.72
N GLN A 260 6.07 5.77 -4.31
CA GLN A 260 6.77 4.71 -5.04
C GLN A 260 6.14 4.45 -6.41
N PHE A 261 4.81 4.48 -6.53
CA PHE A 261 4.13 4.39 -7.83
C PHE A 261 4.56 5.50 -8.79
N VAL A 262 4.51 6.77 -8.33
CA VAL A 262 4.95 7.94 -9.11
C VAL A 262 6.40 7.81 -9.52
N ARG A 263 7.27 7.38 -8.59
CA ARG A 263 8.69 7.15 -8.87
C ARG A 263 8.90 6.10 -9.95
N VAL A 264 8.27 4.93 -9.83
CA VAL A 264 8.43 3.83 -10.80
C VAL A 264 7.93 4.24 -12.19
N GLN A 265 6.74 4.86 -12.28
CA GLN A 265 6.20 5.36 -13.56
C GLN A 265 7.07 6.47 -14.16
N GLY A 266 7.48 7.44 -13.34
CA GLY A 266 8.39 8.51 -13.75
C GLY A 266 9.71 7.97 -14.29
N LEU A 267 10.26 6.93 -13.68
CA LEU A 267 11.48 6.26 -14.13
C LEU A 267 11.29 5.53 -15.46
N LEU A 268 10.14 4.91 -15.72
CA LEU A 268 9.84 4.28 -17.02
C LEU A 268 9.86 5.33 -18.15
N ILE A 269 9.17 6.46 -17.96
CA ILE A 269 9.20 7.58 -18.90
C ILE A 269 10.62 8.13 -19.07
N SER A 270 11.33 8.32 -17.96
CA SER A 270 12.71 8.81 -17.93
C SER A 270 13.68 7.91 -18.71
N GLN A 271 13.51 6.59 -18.63
CA GLN A 271 14.33 5.63 -19.37
C GLN A 271 14.10 5.74 -20.89
N MET A 272 12.86 5.93 -21.33
CA MET A 272 12.57 6.15 -22.76
C MET A 272 13.24 7.42 -23.28
N LEU A 273 13.08 8.53 -22.53
CA LEU A 273 13.67 9.82 -22.88
C LEU A 273 15.20 9.73 -22.91
N ARG A 274 15.82 9.18 -21.87
CA ARG A 274 17.28 9.01 -21.78
C ARG A 274 17.84 8.21 -22.96
N LYS A 275 17.32 7.00 -23.20
CA LYS A 275 17.79 6.15 -24.31
C LYS A 275 17.66 6.85 -25.65
N SER A 276 16.58 7.61 -25.86
CA SER A 276 16.37 8.34 -27.11
C SER A 276 17.37 9.47 -27.36
N VAL A 277 17.87 10.08 -26.29
CA VAL A 277 18.87 11.15 -26.37
C VAL A 277 20.27 10.54 -26.52
N GLU A 278 20.54 9.43 -25.85
CA GLU A 278 21.83 8.75 -25.91
C GLU A 278 22.11 8.11 -27.27
N ALA A 279 21.09 7.50 -27.90
CA ALA A 279 21.25 6.76 -29.15
C ALA A 279 21.37 7.64 -30.41
N ARG A 280 21.06 8.95 -30.32
CA ARG A 280 21.04 9.84 -31.47
C ARG A 280 22.37 10.56 -31.66
N ASP A 281 22.85 10.63 -32.90
CA ASP A 281 23.91 11.56 -33.29
C ASP A 281 23.34 12.97 -33.47
N TRP A 282 23.60 13.83 -32.48
CA TRP A 282 23.11 15.21 -32.45
C TRP A 282 23.95 16.19 -33.28
N MET A 283 25.17 15.81 -33.67
CA MET A 283 26.04 16.65 -34.48
C MET A 283 25.72 16.50 -35.96
N ASN A 284 25.39 15.29 -36.42
CA ASN A 284 25.05 15.01 -37.81
C ASN A 284 23.54 14.85 -38.04
N ALA A 285 22.72 15.53 -37.25
CA ALA A 285 21.27 15.50 -37.40
C ALA A 285 20.81 16.12 -38.73
N LEU A 286 19.79 15.52 -39.34
CA LEU A 286 19.08 16.08 -40.50
C LEU A 286 18.03 17.09 -40.04
N GLU A 287 17.67 18.01 -40.94
CA GLU A 287 16.59 18.96 -40.71
C GLU A 287 15.29 18.23 -40.30
N PRO A 288 14.68 18.60 -39.16
CA PRO A 288 13.54 17.88 -38.63
C PRO A 288 12.31 18.09 -39.52
N ARG A 289 11.66 16.98 -39.89
CA ARG A 289 10.39 16.98 -40.67
C ARG A 289 9.23 16.36 -39.92
N ASN A 290 9.51 15.66 -38.82
CA ASN A 290 8.55 14.95 -37.99
C ASN A 290 8.96 15.04 -36.52
N VAL A 291 7.98 14.91 -35.63
CA VAL A 291 8.21 14.67 -34.21
C VAL A 291 8.84 13.28 -34.03
N ARG A 292 9.81 13.14 -33.11
CA ARG A 292 10.41 11.83 -32.83
C ARG A 292 9.37 10.87 -32.27
N ALA A 293 9.39 9.63 -32.75
CA ALA A 293 8.46 8.58 -32.31
C ALA A 293 8.45 8.38 -30.78
N VAL A 294 9.59 8.56 -30.11
CA VAL A 294 9.67 8.48 -28.64
C VAL A 294 8.80 9.52 -27.94
N MET A 295 8.64 10.73 -28.49
CA MET A 295 7.84 11.79 -27.85
C MET A 295 6.36 11.48 -27.95
N LYS A 296 5.92 10.95 -29.10
CA LYS A 296 4.57 10.41 -29.27
C LYS A 296 4.33 9.27 -28.28
N ARG A 297 5.29 8.34 -28.17
CA ARG A 297 5.21 7.22 -27.24
C ARG A 297 5.13 7.67 -25.77
N VAL A 298 5.88 8.71 -25.39
CA VAL A 298 5.80 9.30 -24.03
C VAL A 298 4.40 9.84 -23.78
N VAL A 299 3.80 10.57 -24.72
CA VAL A 299 2.44 11.10 -24.58
C VAL A 299 1.41 9.97 -24.49
N GLU A 300 1.54 8.92 -25.30
CA GLU A 300 0.70 7.73 -25.23
C GLU A 300 0.80 7.05 -23.85
N ASP A 301 2.02 6.82 -23.35
CA ASP A 301 2.23 6.16 -22.07
C ASP A 301 1.75 7.02 -20.89
N VAL A 302 1.98 8.34 -20.92
CA VAL A 302 1.41 9.27 -19.95
C VAL A 302 -0.13 9.22 -19.97
N THR A 303 -0.74 9.20 -21.15
CA THR A 303 -2.20 9.09 -21.31
C THR A 303 -2.71 7.74 -20.76
N ALA A 304 -2.00 6.64 -21.01
CA ALA A 304 -2.37 5.32 -20.51
C ALA A 304 -2.20 5.20 -18.98
N VAL A 305 -1.22 5.89 -18.39
CA VAL A 305 -1.10 6.01 -16.94
C VAL A 305 -2.24 6.85 -16.38
N ASP A 306 -2.53 8.00 -16.98
CA ASP A 306 -3.61 8.91 -16.58
C ASP A 306 -4.98 8.23 -16.53
N VAL A 307 -5.33 7.44 -17.54
CA VAL A 307 -6.56 6.63 -17.56
C VAL A 307 -6.59 5.64 -16.39
N ARG A 308 -5.47 5.00 -16.05
CA ARG A 308 -5.40 4.04 -14.92
C ARG A 308 -5.52 4.73 -13.57
N VAL A 309 -4.86 5.88 -13.39
CA VAL A 309 -4.96 6.69 -12.17
C VAL A 309 -6.39 7.19 -11.98
N GLY A 310 -7.04 7.64 -13.06
CA GLY A 310 -8.43 8.08 -13.05
C GLY A 310 -9.47 7.00 -12.75
N GLN A 311 -9.11 5.71 -12.71
CA GLN A 311 -10.01 4.65 -12.24
C GLN A 311 -10.11 4.61 -10.71
N LEU A 312 -9.13 5.16 -9.98
CA LEU A 312 -9.02 5.02 -8.52
C LEU A 312 -8.99 6.37 -7.78
N TYR A 313 -8.46 7.41 -8.41
CA TYR A 313 -8.34 8.75 -7.81
C TYR A 313 -9.17 9.77 -8.57
N GLU A 314 -9.80 10.65 -7.81
CA GLU A 314 -10.50 11.82 -8.33
C GLU A 314 -9.53 12.79 -8.99
N GLU A 315 -10.06 13.68 -9.82
CA GLU A 315 -9.25 14.62 -10.60
C GLU A 315 -8.40 15.53 -9.72
N GLY A 316 -8.97 16.06 -8.63
CA GLY A 316 -8.33 17.07 -7.77
C GLY A 316 -8.46 18.48 -8.32
N ALA A 317 -7.96 19.47 -7.56
CA ALA A 317 -8.02 20.87 -7.98
C ALA A 317 -6.98 21.15 -9.07
N ARG A 318 -7.42 21.67 -10.22
CA ARG A 318 -6.55 22.34 -11.20
C ARG A 318 -6.60 23.84 -10.95
N ASN A 319 -5.48 24.53 -11.12
CA ASN A 319 -5.50 25.98 -11.19
C ASN A 319 -6.16 26.38 -12.51
N GLU A 320 -7.49 26.36 -12.56
CA GLU A 320 -8.24 26.85 -13.71
C GLU A 320 -7.98 28.34 -13.87
N ARG A 321 -7.60 28.75 -15.09
CA ARG A 321 -8.10 30.02 -15.58
C ARG A 321 -9.61 29.88 -15.72
N SER A 322 -10.35 30.46 -14.77
CA SER A 322 -11.68 31.07 -14.93
C SER A 322 -12.60 30.44 -15.99
N SER A 323 -13.69 29.81 -15.55
CA SER A 323 -14.98 29.66 -16.23
C SER A 323 -15.07 30.24 -17.66
N ASP A 324 -15.04 29.40 -18.68
CA ASP A 324 -15.70 29.70 -19.96
C ASP A 324 -16.31 28.41 -20.55
N SER A 325 -17.62 28.28 -20.35
CA SER A 325 -18.46 27.13 -20.74
C SER A 325 -18.81 27.13 -22.24
N SER A 326 -17.91 27.64 -23.11
CA SER A 326 -18.25 28.00 -24.50
C SER A 326 -17.28 27.48 -25.55
N ARG A 327 -16.65 26.32 -25.37
CA ARG A 327 -15.81 25.69 -26.42
C ARG A 327 -16.11 24.23 -26.66
N ARG A 328 -17.36 23.96 -27.08
CA ARG A 328 -17.59 22.94 -28.10
C ARG A 328 -17.25 23.57 -29.45
N THR A 329 -16.47 22.81 -30.24
CA THR A 329 -15.91 23.06 -31.60
C THR A 329 -14.55 23.81 -31.66
N TYR A 330 -13.55 23.12 -32.22
CA TYR A 330 -12.20 23.56 -32.62
C TYR A 330 -12.19 24.94 -33.34
N PRO A 331 -11.08 25.74 -33.36
CA PRO A 331 -9.68 25.32 -33.31
C PRO A 331 -8.76 26.05 -32.30
N TYR A 332 -7.74 25.30 -31.88
CA TYR A 332 -6.53 25.73 -31.17
C TYR A 332 -5.78 26.77 -32.03
N SER A 333 -5.63 28.03 -31.58
CA SER A 333 -4.99 29.07 -32.42
C SER A 333 -4.53 30.38 -31.76
N ALA A 334 -4.99 30.81 -30.58
CA ALA A 334 -4.73 32.21 -30.17
C ALA A 334 -3.86 32.36 -28.91
N SER A 335 -4.08 31.56 -27.85
CA SER A 335 -3.42 31.80 -26.56
C SER A 335 -2.03 31.16 -26.44
N GLY A 336 -1.79 30.02 -27.09
CA GLY A 336 -0.47 29.36 -27.10
C GLY A 336 0.51 29.96 -28.10
N ARG A 337 -0.01 30.48 -29.24
CA ARG A 337 0.80 31.07 -30.33
C ARG A 337 1.60 32.30 -29.90
N ALA A 338 1.02 33.16 -29.05
CA ALA A 338 1.67 34.40 -28.65
C ALA A 338 2.77 34.21 -27.59
N HIS A 339 2.68 33.17 -26.75
CA HIS A 339 3.64 32.97 -25.66
C HIS A 339 4.89 32.21 -26.10
N TRP A 340 4.73 31.25 -27.02
CA TRP A 340 5.86 30.50 -27.57
C TRP A 340 6.69 31.32 -28.58
N SER A 341 6.08 32.20 -29.37
CA SER A 341 6.81 33.02 -30.36
C SER A 341 7.50 34.25 -29.73
N ALA A 342 6.96 34.82 -28.65
CA ALA A 342 7.47 36.04 -28.04
C ALA A 342 8.69 35.85 -27.12
N ARG A 343 8.94 34.63 -26.62
CA ARG A 343 10.01 34.34 -25.64
C ARG A 343 11.36 33.97 -26.27
N TRP A 344 11.42 33.63 -27.56
CA TRP A 344 12.66 33.29 -28.28
C TRP A 344 12.79 34.07 -29.59
N PRO A 345 12.95 35.41 -29.55
CA PRO A 345 13.26 36.17 -30.76
C PRO A 345 14.63 35.73 -31.28
N SER A 346 14.78 35.70 -32.60
CA SER A 346 15.94 35.20 -33.34
C SER A 346 17.28 35.95 -33.10
N SER A 347 17.36 36.90 -32.16
CA SER A 347 18.53 37.76 -31.99
C SER A 347 18.78 38.39 -30.60
N VAL A 348 18.47 37.76 -29.46
CA VAL A 348 18.64 38.45 -28.14
C VAL A 348 19.49 37.68 -27.14
N ASP A 349 20.29 38.41 -26.36
CA ASP A 349 21.22 37.93 -25.33
C ASP A 349 20.57 36.99 -24.29
N HIS A 350 20.64 35.69 -24.59
CA HIS A 350 20.10 34.61 -23.77
C HIS A 350 20.65 34.56 -22.34
N SER A 351 21.83 35.13 -22.10
CA SER A 351 22.53 35.10 -20.79
C SER A 351 21.87 35.96 -19.71
N LEU A 352 21.22 37.06 -20.07
CA LEU A 352 20.54 37.94 -19.12
C LEU A 352 19.12 37.44 -18.81
N LEU A 353 18.41 36.95 -19.83
CA LEU A 353 17.07 36.36 -19.66
C LEU A 353 17.11 35.05 -18.85
N SER A 354 18.11 34.20 -19.04
CA SER A 354 18.27 32.96 -18.25
C SER A 354 18.57 33.21 -16.77
N ASN A 355 19.30 34.30 -16.47
CA ASN A 355 19.63 34.67 -15.09
C ASN A 355 18.45 35.34 -14.37
N ILE A 356 17.65 36.12 -15.09
CA ILE A 356 16.42 36.72 -14.57
C ILE A 356 15.32 35.66 -14.39
N GLN A 357 15.17 34.71 -15.32
CA GLN A 357 14.25 33.59 -15.15
C GLN A 357 14.67 32.71 -13.97
N LYS A 358 15.97 32.44 -13.74
CA LYS A 358 16.44 31.76 -12.51
C LYS A 358 16.13 32.48 -11.20
N LEU A 359 15.96 33.80 -11.23
CA LEU A 359 15.58 34.62 -10.08
C LEU A 359 14.08 34.54 -9.75
N PHE A 360 13.24 34.17 -10.73
CA PHE A 360 11.77 34.01 -10.59
C PHE A 360 11.27 32.57 -10.77
N SER A 361 12.13 31.65 -11.21
CA SER A 361 11.96 30.20 -11.04
C SER A 361 12.16 29.90 -9.57
N GLU A 362 11.15 30.26 -8.77
CA GLU A 362 10.93 29.70 -7.45
C GLU A 362 11.33 28.24 -7.49
N LYS A 363 12.29 27.84 -6.65
CA LYS A 363 12.90 26.51 -6.68
C LYS A 363 11.79 25.48 -6.87
N ILE A 364 11.72 24.87 -8.05
CA ILE A 364 10.71 23.84 -8.32
C ILE A 364 11.07 22.67 -7.40
N ASP A 365 10.48 22.67 -6.21
CA ASP A 365 10.80 21.75 -5.13
C ASP A 365 10.62 20.34 -5.66
N ILE A 366 11.72 19.59 -5.76
CA ILE A 366 11.73 18.28 -6.41
C ILE A 366 10.85 17.28 -5.63
N PHE A 367 10.62 17.56 -4.34
CA PHE A 367 10.07 16.66 -3.34
C PHE A 367 8.81 17.22 -2.68
N THR A 368 7.91 17.82 -3.46
CA THR A 368 6.53 18.05 -3.00
C THR A 368 5.87 16.68 -2.81
N THR A 369 5.33 16.42 -1.63
CA THR A 369 4.59 15.19 -1.32
C THR A 369 3.46 15.00 -2.32
N VAL A 370 3.34 13.79 -2.88
CA VAL A 370 2.27 13.49 -3.84
C VAL A 370 0.95 13.46 -3.09
N GLU A 371 -0.02 14.25 -3.54
CA GLU A 371 -1.38 14.22 -3.00
C GLU A 371 -2.17 13.06 -3.62
N PHE A 372 -3.18 12.59 -2.91
CA PHE A 372 -4.10 11.53 -3.37
C PHE A 372 -5.11 12.04 -4.42
N SER A 373 -4.60 12.62 -5.49
CA SER A 373 -5.37 13.10 -6.63
C SER A 373 -4.70 12.72 -7.94
N ARG A 374 -5.51 12.53 -8.98
CA ARG A 374 -5.03 12.18 -10.32
C ARG A 374 -4.03 13.22 -10.82
N VAL A 375 -4.35 14.50 -10.71
CA VAL A 375 -3.51 15.57 -11.24
C VAL A 375 -2.17 15.66 -10.48
N SER A 376 -2.14 15.47 -9.16
CA SER A 376 -0.88 15.49 -8.39
C SER A 376 0.04 14.31 -8.78
N VAL A 377 -0.53 13.11 -8.89
CA VAL A 377 0.17 11.90 -9.34
C VAL A 377 0.77 12.10 -10.73
N MET A 378 -0.05 12.56 -11.69
CA MET A 378 0.40 12.79 -13.06
C MET A 378 1.47 13.89 -13.14
N THR A 379 1.32 14.95 -12.35
CA THR A 379 2.31 16.03 -12.21
C THR A 379 3.66 15.47 -11.74
N GLY A 380 3.67 14.62 -10.71
CA GLY A 380 4.89 13.97 -10.22
C GLY A 380 5.60 13.15 -11.29
N ILE A 381 4.85 12.34 -12.06
CA ILE A 381 5.38 11.48 -13.12
C ILE A 381 6.01 12.33 -14.25
N ILE A 382 5.29 13.35 -14.72
CA ILE A 382 5.74 14.25 -15.78
C ILE A 382 6.99 15.02 -15.34
N LYS A 383 7.01 15.52 -14.11
CA LYS A 383 8.13 16.26 -13.53
C LYS A 383 9.41 15.42 -13.49
N ILE A 384 9.33 14.14 -13.10
CA ILE A 384 10.48 13.22 -13.12
C ILE A 384 10.99 13.02 -14.55
N GLY A 385 10.08 12.80 -15.51
CA GLY A 385 10.42 12.62 -16.93
C GLY A 385 11.09 13.84 -17.56
N LEU A 386 10.50 15.03 -17.41
CA LEU A 386 11.01 16.27 -17.98
C LEU A 386 12.35 16.70 -17.37
N LYS A 387 12.53 16.55 -16.04
CA LYS A 387 13.83 16.81 -15.41
C LYS A 387 14.92 15.86 -15.90
N THR A 388 14.58 14.58 -16.12
CA THR A 388 15.54 13.65 -16.72
C THR A 388 15.87 14.05 -18.16
N PHE A 389 14.89 14.48 -18.95
CA PHE A 389 15.13 14.90 -20.33
C PHE A 389 16.02 16.14 -20.41
N LEU A 390 15.75 17.15 -19.58
CA LEU A 390 16.59 18.35 -19.41
C LEU A 390 18.04 17.96 -19.09
N GLU A 391 18.25 17.07 -18.12
CA GLU A 391 19.59 16.62 -17.74
C GLU A 391 20.29 15.86 -18.88
N CYS A 392 19.57 14.98 -19.60
CA CYS A 392 20.14 14.28 -20.75
C CYS A 392 20.56 15.26 -21.86
N VAL A 393 19.76 16.28 -22.13
CA VAL A 393 20.06 17.34 -23.11
C VAL A 393 21.28 18.15 -22.67
N ARG A 394 21.37 18.51 -21.37
CA ARG A 394 22.49 19.28 -20.80
C ARG A 394 23.85 18.62 -21.03
N LEU A 395 23.88 17.29 -21.11
CA LEU A 395 25.09 16.49 -21.30
C LEU A 395 25.49 16.28 -22.77
N LYS A 396 24.70 16.78 -23.73
CA LYS A 396 24.98 16.65 -25.17
C LYS A 396 25.53 17.93 -25.76
N THR A 397 25.97 17.83 -27.01
CA THR A 397 26.35 18.95 -27.88
C THR A 397 25.51 18.83 -29.14
N PHE A 398 25.06 19.95 -29.69
CA PHE A 398 24.10 19.97 -30.79
C PHE A 398 24.66 20.72 -32.00
N SER A 399 24.34 20.22 -33.19
CA SER A 399 24.34 21.05 -34.40
C SER A 399 23.04 21.82 -34.52
N ARG A 400 22.96 22.73 -35.51
CA ARG A 400 21.74 23.48 -35.85
C ARG A 400 20.51 22.58 -35.95
N TYR A 401 20.57 21.52 -36.75
CA TYR A 401 19.44 20.61 -36.93
C TYR A 401 19.18 19.73 -35.71
N GLY A 402 20.22 19.46 -34.90
CA GLY A 402 20.06 18.83 -33.59
C GLY A 402 19.23 19.69 -32.65
N LEU A 403 19.56 20.98 -32.54
CA LEU A 403 18.81 21.98 -31.76
C LEU A 403 17.36 22.11 -32.25
N GLN A 404 17.15 22.21 -33.57
CA GLN A 404 15.81 22.31 -34.15
C GLN A 404 14.96 21.06 -33.87
N GLN A 405 15.55 19.86 -33.83
CA GLN A 405 14.81 18.67 -33.43
C GLN A 405 14.37 18.74 -31.96
N VAL A 406 15.24 19.23 -31.07
CA VAL A 406 14.88 19.46 -29.65
C VAL A 406 13.76 20.50 -29.54
N GLN A 407 13.79 21.56 -30.36
CA GLN A 407 12.70 22.54 -30.45
C GLN A 407 11.36 21.90 -30.81
N VAL A 408 11.34 21.04 -31.85
CA VAL A 408 10.14 20.30 -32.26
C VAL A 408 9.64 19.38 -31.15
N ASP A 409 10.53 18.62 -30.51
CA ASP A 409 10.14 17.69 -29.45
C ASP A 409 9.56 18.42 -28.23
N THR A 410 10.20 19.52 -27.84
CA THR A 410 9.78 20.35 -26.70
C THR A 410 8.41 20.94 -26.96
N HIS A 411 8.21 21.51 -28.16
CA HIS A 411 6.92 22.06 -28.54
C HIS A 411 5.84 20.98 -28.56
N TYR A 412 6.13 19.80 -29.12
CA TYR A 412 5.19 18.68 -29.11
C TYR A 412 4.79 18.30 -27.67
N LEU A 413 5.74 18.07 -26.78
CA LEU A 413 5.42 17.74 -25.38
C LEU A 413 4.59 18.84 -24.70
N GLN A 414 4.88 20.11 -24.98
CA GLN A 414 4.10 21.24 -24.47
C GLN A 414 2.64 21.20 -24.91
N LEU A 415 2.32 20.78 -26.15
CA LEU A 415 0.95 20.68 -26.66
C LEU A 415 0.10 19.64 -25.92
N TYR A 416 0.74 18.58 -25.41
CA TYR A 416 0.03 17.42 -24.86
C TYR A 416 0.13 17.27 -23.34
N LEU A 417 1.24 17.67 -22.70
CA LEU A 417 1.46 17.36 -21.28
C LEU A 417 0.71 18.28 -20.31
N TRP A 418 0.39 19.50 -20.71
CA TRP A 418 -0.24 20.51 -19.84
C TRP A 418 -1.59 20.03 -19.25
N ARG A 419 -2.37 19.24 -19.99
CA ARG A 419 -3.69 18.76 -19.57
C ARG A 419 -3.67 17.78 -18.40
N PHE A 420 -2.48 17.30 -18.02
CA PHE A 420 -2.28 16.31 -16.97
C PHE A 420 -1.70 16.91 -15.69
N VAL A 421 -1.36 18.21 -15.67
CA VAL A 421 -0.70 18.85 -14.52
C VAL A 421 -1.57 19.90 -13.84
N SER A 422 -1.31 20.17 -12.56
CA SER A 422 -2.09 21.14 -11.78
C SER A 422 -1.81 22.58 -12.20
N ASP A 423 -0.55 22.88 -12.49
CA ASP A 423 -0.05 24.17 -12.95
C ASP A 423 0.65 24.00 -14.29
N GLU A 424 0.04 24.55 -15.34
CA GLU A 424 0.58 24.51 -16.70
C GLU A 424 1.95 25.20 -16.78
N ASN A 425 2.21 26.20 -15.93
CA ASN A 425 3.48 26.90 -15.91
C ASN A 425 4.64 25.97 -15.55
N LEU A 426 4.41 24.93 -14.75
CA LEU A 426 5.43 23.93 -14.44
C LEU A 426 5.99 23.29 -15.72
N VAL A 427 5.09 22.85 -16.61
CA VAL A 427 5.48 22.20 -17.87
C VAL A 427 6.20 23.22 -18.76
N HIS A 428 5.69 24.45 -18.84
CA HIS A 428 6.34 25.52 -19.59
C HIS A 428 7.75 25.82 -19.09
N VAL A 429 7.94 26.04 -17.79
CA VAL A 429 9.25 26.38 -17.21
C VAL A 429 10.27 25.26 -17.45
N LEU A 430 9.91 24.00 -17.22
CA LEU A 430 10.83 22.87 -17.42
C LEU A 430 11.23 22.70 -18.88
N LEU A 431 10.30 22.89 -19.80
CA LEU A 431 10.54 22.80 -21.25
C LEU A 431 11.35 24.00 -21.76
N ASP A 432 11.13 25.19 -21.23
CA ASP A 432 11.90 26.40 -21.53
C ASP A 432 13.35 26.25 -21.07
N GLU A 433 13.57 25.73 -19.86
CA GLU A 433 14.91 25.42 -19.33
C GLU A 433 15.62 24.38 -20.20
N LEU A 434 14.90 23.37 -20.69
CA LEU A 434 15.42 22.36 -21.61
C LEU A 434 15.89 22.98 -22.92
N MET A 435 15.07 23.85 -23.50
CA MET A 435 15.45 24.58 -24.72
C MET A 435 16.62 25.52 -24.50
N GLY A 436 16.65 26.26 -23.39
CA GLY A 436 17.78 27.10 -23.03
C GLY A 436 19.07 26.28 -22.93
N SER A 437 19.02 25.11 -22.29
CA SER A 437 20.13 24.17 -22.21
C SER A 437 20.61 23.73 -23.60
N ALA A 438 19.68 23.35 -24.50
CA ALA A 438 20.04 22.94 -25.86
C ALA A 438 20.69 24.08 -26.67
N ILE A 439 20.18 25.32 -26.56
CA ILE A 439 20.72 26.51 -27.22
C ILE A 439 22.16 26.76 -26.77
N HIS A 440 22.40 26.76 -25.45
CA HIS A 440 23.74 26.96 -24.88
C HIS A 440 24.75 25.86 -25.27
N ARG A 441 24.26 24.67 -25.62
CA ARG A 441 25.07 23.52 -26.02
C ARG A 441 25.18 23.35 -27.54
N CYS A 442 24.64 24.29 -28.32
CA CYS A 442 24.67 24.27 -29.77
C CYS A 442 25.87 25.06 -30.31
N PHE A 443 26.54 24.55 -31.35
CA PHE A 443 27.66 25.25 -32.00
C PHE A 443 27.19 26.43 -32.86
N ASP A 444 26.06 26.26 -33.56
CA ASP A 444 25.43 27.26 -34.43
C ASP A 444 23.94 27.35 -34.07
N PRO A 445 23.58 28.08 -33.01
CA PRO A 445 22.21 28.14 -32.52
C PRO A 445 21.33 28.92 -33.48
N MET A 446 20.60 28.20 -34.34
CA MET A 446 19.56 28.75 -35.19
C MET A 446 18.26 27.96 -35.05
N LEU A 447 17.26 28.57 -34.42
CA LEU A 447 15.93 28.00 -34.26
C LEU A 447 15.19 27.91 -35.60
N MET A 448 14.29 26.94 -35.69
CA MET A 448 13.34 26.81 -36.77
C MET A 448 12.21 27.83 -36.57
N GLU A 449 11.63 28.32 -37.66
CA GLU A 449 10.51 29.24 -37.62
C GLU A 449 9.33 28.61 -36.85
N PRO A 450 8.68 29.32 -35.91
CA PRO A 450 7.59 28.76 -35.11
C PRO A 450 6.46 28.15 -35.93
N SER A 451 6.09 28.77 -37.06
CA SER A 451 5.05 28.27 -37.97
C SER A 451 5.37 26.88 -38.53
N VAL A 452 6.65 26.62 -38.86
CA VAL A 452 7.11 25.32 -39.36
C VAL A 452 7.08 24.28 -38.25
N VAL A 453 7.48 24.66 -37.02
CA VAL A 453 7.41 23.77 -35.85
C VAL A 453 5.97 23.38 -35.54
N GLU A 454 5.04 24.33 -35.58
CA GLU A 454 3.60 24.08 -35.39
C GLU A 454 3.09 23.06 -36.42
N VAL A 455 3.37 23.26 -37.71
CA VAL A 455 2.94 22.34 -38.78
C VAL A 455 3.54 20.94 -38.60
N ILE A 456 4.80 20.82 -38.17
CA ILE A 456 5.42 19.52 -37.91
C ILE A 456 4.74 18.81 -36.74
N CYS A 457 4.40 19.54 -35.68
CA CYS A 457 3.76 18.98 -34.49
C CYS A 457 2.27 18.64 -34.72
N GLU A 458 1.53 19.41 -35.51
CA GLU A 458 0.13 19.14 -35.85
C GLU A 458 -0.04 17.88 -36.72
N ARG A 459 0.95 17.57 -37.55
CA ARG A 459 1.00 16.31 -38.34
C ARG A 459 1.42 15.10 -37.51
N GLY A 460 1.89 15.33 -36.29
CA GLY A 460 2.51 14.34 -35.41
C GLY A 460 1.49 13.68 -34.50
#